data_AF-A0A966YDP0-F1
#
_entry.id   AF-A0A966YDP0-F1
#
_cell.length_a   1.000
_cell.length_b   1.000
_cell.length_c   1.000
_cell.angle_alpha   90.00
_cell.angle_beta   90.00
_cell.angle_gamma   90.00
#
_symmetry.space_group_name_H-M   'P 1'
#
loop_
_entity.id
_entity.type
_entity.pdbx_description
1 polymer ?
#
loop_
_entity_poly.entity_id
_entity_poly.type
_entity_poly.pdbx_seq_one_letter_code
_entity_poly.pdbx_strand_id
1 'polypeptide(L)'
;MMTLGQWIEIFFMLSLPWFLGPDNLRMNLVLLAGIIAWAVRFGFFAVGRPLVLVLVGIAIHGICFDFFFAAGFINVDRLAPDGLTATAQTLYGFLVYGLGMYVGSEFSGWLNQRMSQPSVAEDGTEVLETNWRAFWLVPCVVVGVAAVVFLVSVWSEIVPG
;
A
#
# COMPACT_ATOMS: atom_id res chain seq x y z
N MET A 1 -5.71 8.64 -17.57
CA MET A 1 -5.53 8.40 -16.12
C MET A 1 -4.24 7.65 -15.82
N MET A 2 -3.86 6.63 -16.62
CA MET A 2 -2.57 5.93 -16.54
C MET A 2 -1.33 6.84 -16.67
N THR A 3 -1.35 7.80 -17.60
CA THR A 3 -0.20 8.69 -17.86
C THR A 3 0.18 9.60 -16.68
N LEU A 4 -0.80 10.17 -15.97
CA LEU A 4 -0.52 11.04 -14.83
C LEU A 4 0.08 10.26 -13.65
N GLY A 5 -0.45 9.06 -13.38
CA GLY A 5 0.04 8.18 -12.33
C GLY A 5 1.50 7.76 -12.54
N GLN A 6 1.85 7.37 -13.77
CA GLN A 6 3.22 6.97 -14.12
C GLN A 6 4.24 8.10 -13.99
N TRP A 7 3.87 9.35 -14.34
CA TRP A 7 4.77 10.49 -14.15
C TRP A 7 4.99 10.82 -12.68
N ILE A 8 3.95 10.69 -11.84
CA ILE A 8 4.05 10.86 -10.38
C ILE A 8 4.92 9.76 -9.78
N GLU A 9 4.78 8.52 -10.23
CA GLU A 9 5.58 7.37 -9.80
C GLU A 9 7.07 7.56 -10.14
N ILE A 10 7.39 7.93 -11.38
CA ILE A 10 8.79 8.23 -11.76
C ILE A 10 9.37 9.35 -10.89
N PHE A 11 8.59 10.40 -10.62
CA PHE A 11 9.02 11.50 -9.75
C PHE A 11 9.32 11.01 -8.32
N PHE A 12 8.42 10.22 -7.73
CA PHE A 12 8.61 9.74 -6.37
C PHE A 12 9.74 8.69 -6.28
N MET A 13 9.90 7.81 -7.27
CA MET A 13 11.05 6.91 -7.39
C MET A 13 12.38 7.65 -7.43
N LEU A 14 12.47 8.73 -8.23
CA LEU A 14 13.68 9.56 -8.29
C LEU A 14 13.91 10.34 -6.99
N SER A 15 12.85 10.57 -6.22
CA SER A 15 12.93 11.30 -4.96
C SER A 15 13.26 10.44 -3.74
N LEU A 16 13.12 9.11 -3.85
CA LEU A 16 13.41 8.16 -2.78
C LEU A 16 14.79 8.37 -2.14
N PRO A 17 15.90 8.58 -2.89
CA PRO A 17 17.22 8.80 -2.31
C PRO A 17 17.30 10.00 -1.36
N TRP A 18 16.44 11.02 -1.51
CA TRP A 18 16.40 12.16 -0.58
C TRP A 18 15.67 11.86 0.73
N PHE A 19 14.70 10.95 0.68
CA PHE A 19 13.97 10.47 1.86
C PHE A 19 14.73 9.36 2.60
N LEU A 20 15.43 8.51 1.84
CA LEU A 20 16.25 7.43 2.35
C LEU A 20 17.59 7.96 2.85
N GLY A 21 17.73 8.04 4.18
CA GLY A 21 19.02 8.34 4.79
C GLY A 21 20.02 7.18 4.73
N PRO A 22 21.29 7.46 5.10
CA PRO A 22 22.27 6.42 5.36
C PRO A 22 21.88 5.54 6.55
N ASP A 23 21.11 6.09 7.50
CA ASP A 23 20.79 5.43 8.76
C ASP A 23 19.50 4.58 8.67
N ASN A 24 19.45 3.50 9.43
CA ASN A 24 18.28 2.61 9.52
C ASN A 24 17.02 3.32 10.02
N LEU A 25 17.18 4.35 10.87
CA LEU A 25 16.07 5.17 11.35
C LEU A 25 15.29 5.80 10.18
N ARG A 26 15.99 6.48 9.25
CA ARG A 26 15.34 7.14 8.12
C ARG A 26 14.68 6.13 7.19
N MET A 27 15.30 4.96 6.98
CA MET A 27 14.71 3.86 6.21
C MET A 27 13.39 3.38 6.83
N ASN A 28 13.39 3.09 8.13
CA ASN A 28 12.20 2.62 8.84
C ASN A 28 11.09 3.67 8.87
N LEU A 29 11.42 4.96 8.97
CA LEU A 29 10.44 6.04 8.87
C LEU A 29 9.81 6.15 7.48
N VAL A 30 10.58 5.95 6.41
CA VAL A 30 10.04 5.93 5.03
C VAL A 30 9.10 4.74 4.83
N LEU A 31 9.50 3.55 5.27
CA LEU A 31 8.65 2.36 5.21
C LEU A 31 7.34 2.56 6.01
N LEU A 32 7.43 3.07 7.24
CA LEU A 32 6.27 3.39 8.07
C LEU A 32 5.35 4.41 7.40
N ALA A 33 5.91 5.48 6.81
CA ALA A 33 5.15 6.47 6.07
C ALA A 33 4.41 5.86 4.87
N GLY A 34 5.03 4.93 4.15
CA GLY A 34 4.40 4.18 3.06
C GLY A 34 3.20 3.34 3.53
N ILE A 35 3.34 2.61 4.63
CA ILE A 35 2.26 1.79 5.21
C ILE A 35 1.11 2.69 5.69
N ILE A 36 1.42 3.80 6.38
CA ILE A 36 0.41 4.77 6.80
C ILE A 36 -0.30 5.39 5.59
N ALA A 37 0.43 5.71 4.52
CA ALA A 37 -0.16 6.24 3.28
C ALA A 37 -1.18 5.25 2.67
N TRP A 38 -0.92 3.94 2.70
CA TRP A 38 -1.91 2.92 2.31
C TRP A 38 -3.17 2.97 3.18
N ALA A 39 -3.03 3.06 4.50
CA ALA A 39 -4.19 3.16 5.39
C ALA A 39 -5.03 4.42 5.11
N VAL A 40 -4.37 5.58 4.94
CA VAL A 40 -5.02 6.84 4.58
C VAL A 40 -5.73 6.74 3.22
N ARG A 41 -5.10 6.10 2.23
CA ARG A 41 -5.69 5.84 0.90
C ARG A 41 -6.99 5.06 0.99
N PHE A 42 -6.99 3.94 1.72
CA PHE A 42 -8.20 3.15 1.90
C PHE A 42 -9.25 3.88 2.73
N GLY A 43 -8.84 4.71 3.69
CA GLY A 43 -9.72 5.64 4.39
C GLY A 43 -10.44 6.61 3.45
N PHE A 44 -9.72 7.22 2.50
CA PHE A 44 -10.33 8.10 1.50
C PHE A 44 -11.31 7.37 0.59
N PHE A 45 -10.99 6.15 0.16
CA PHE A 45 -11.90 5.33 -0.64
C PHE A 45 -13.13 4.87 0.14
N ALA A 46 -12.98 4.60 1.43
CA ALA A 46 -14.10 4.28 2.31
C ALA A 46 -15.06 5.46 2.52
N VAL A 47 -14.54 6.69 2.57
CA VAL A 47 -15.39 7.90 2.59
C VAL A 47 -16.05 8.12 1.21
N GLY A 48 -15.28 7.98 0.12
CA GLY A 48 -15.77 7.91 -1.25
C GLY A 48 -16.37 9.20 -1.84
N ARG A 49 -16.65 10.22 -1.01
CA ARG A 49 -17.22 11.52 -1.43
C ARG A 49 -16.69 12.67 -0.57
N PRO A 50 -16.47 13.88 -1.12
CA PRO A 50 -16.62 14.25 -2.54
C PRO A 50 -15.55 13.61 -3.44
N LEU A 51 -15.73 13.69 -4.77
CA LEU A 51 -14.82 13.09 -5.77
C LEU A 51 -13.34 13.42 -5.53
N VAL A 52 -13.05 14.61 -5.02
CA VAL A 52 -11.69 15.03 -4.66
C VAL A 52 -10.99 14.07 -3.69
N LEU A 53 -11.70 13.46 -2.73
CA LEU A 53 -11.08 12.49 -1.81
C LEU A 53 -10.64 11.23 -2.54
N VAL A 54 -11.44 10.77 -3.51
CA VAL A 54 -11.09 9.62 -4.36
C VAL A 54 -9.88 9.98 -5.23
N LEU A 55 -9.85 11.19 -5.81
CA LEU A 55 -8.71 11.65 -6.60
C LEU A 55 -7.43 11.77 -5.77
N VAL A 56 -7.51 12.26 -4.53
CA VAL A 56 -6.38 12.30 -3.60
C VAL A 56 -5.92 10.88 -3.27
N GLY A 57 -6.84 9.94 -2.99
CA GLY A 57 -6.52 8.53 -2.77
C GLY A 57 -5.81 7.86 -3.96
N ILE A 58 -6.16 8.26 -5.18
CA ILE A 58 -5.46 7.82 -6.40
C ILE A 58 -4.07 8.49 -6.48
N ALA A 59 -3.97 9.79 -6.21
CA ALA A 59 -2.71 10.53 -6.31
C ALA A 59 -1.64 10.02 -5.31
N ILE A 60 -2.03 9.69 -4.08
CA ILE A 60 -1.09 9.16 -3.07
C ILE A 60 -0.64 7.72 -3.35
N HIS A 61 -1.17 7.07 -4.39
CA HIS A 61 -0.73 5.74 -4.82
C HIS A 61 0.77 5.71 -5.16
N GLY A 62 1.34 6.79 -5.71
CA GLY A 62 2.77 6.85 -5.98
C GLY A 62 3.60 6.72 -4.71
N ILE A 63 3.26 7.49 -3.66
CA ILE A 63 3.91 7.41 -2.34
C ILE A 63 3.78 6.01 -1.76
N CYS A 64 2.56 5.46 -1.81
CA CYS A 64 2.24 4.11 -1.37
C CYS A 64 3.11 3.04 -2.05
N PHE A 65 3.36 3.19 -3.35
CA PHE A 65 4.15 2.25 -4.14
C PHE A 65 5.64 2.41 -3.84
N ASP A 66 6.16 3.63 -3.94
CA ASP A 66 7.60 3.89 -3.84
C ASP A 66 8.13 3.68 -2.43
N PHE A 67 7.42 4.15 -1.40
CA PHE A 67 7.90 4.08 -0.03
C PHE A 67 7.76 2.69 0.59
N PHE A 68 6.95 1.80 0.00
CA PHE A 68 6.84 0.43 0.49
C PHE A 68 7.60 -0.55 -0.40
N PHE A 69 7.36 -0.55 -1.70
CA PHE A 69 7.94 -1.53 -2.61
C PHE A 69 9.38 -1.17 -2.93
N ALA A 70 9.64 0.02 -3.48
CA ALA A 70 11.01 0.40 -3.87
C ALA A 70 11.94 0.59 -2.67
N ALA A 71 11.49 1.28 -1.61
CA ALA A 71 12.25 1.34 -0.36
C ALA A 71 12.43 -0.04 0.29
N GLY A 72 11.44 -0.94 0.15
CA GLY A 72 11.52 -2.32 0.62
C GLY A 72 12.65 -3.11 -0.03
N PHE A 73 12.83 -3.01 -1.35
CA PHE A 73 13.97 -3.61 -2.03
C PHE A 73 15.30 -3.08 -1.51
N ILE A 74 15.41 -1.76 -1.30
CA ILE A 74 16.62 -1.13 -0.77
C ILE A 74 16.88 -1.57 0.67
N ASN A 75 15.84 -1.73 1.48
CA ASN A 75 15.98 -2.22 2.86
C ASN A 75 16.44 -3.68 2.89
N VAL A 76 15.86 -4.53 2.04
CA VAL A 76 16.27 -5.94 1.90
C VAL A 76 17.72 -6.04 1.46
N ASP A 77 18.16 -5.18 0.54
CA ASP A 77 19.56 -5.10 0.13
C ASP A 77 20.50 -4.76 1.30
N ARG A 78 20.15 -3.76 2.11
CA ARG A 78 20.93 -3.34 3.30
C ARG A 78 21.03 -4.42 4.37
N LEU A 79 19.99 -5.25 4.50
CA LEU A 79 19.92 -6.30 5.52
C LEU A 79 20.51 -7.63 5.05
N ALA A 80 20.65 -7.83 3.74
CA ALA A 80 21.14 -9.07 3.18
C ALA A 80 22.65 -9.23 3.42
N PRO A 81 23.13 -10.45 3.75
CA PRO A 81 24.56 -10.73 3.81
C PRO A 81 25.25 -10.52 2.45
N ASP A 82 26.54 -10.20 2.50
CA ASP A 82 27.37 -10.05 1.30
C ASP A 82 27.26 -11.28 0.38
N GLY A 83 27.00 -11.02 -0.90
CA GLY A 83 26.83 -12.07 -1.92
C GLY A 83 25.44 -12.72 -1.97
N LEU A 84 24.52 -12.39 -1.06
CA LEU A 84 23.14 -12.90 -1.04
C LEU A 84 22.07 -11.85 -1.36
N THR A 85 22.46 -10.61 -1.63
CA THR A 85 21.56 -9.49 -1.94
C THR A 85 20.58 -9.81 -3.08
N ALA A 86 21.07 -10.34 -4.20
CA ALA A 86 20.22 -10.70 -5.34
C ALA A 86 19.15 -11.74 -4.99
N THR A 87 19.51 -12.75 -4.20
CA THR A 87 18.59 -13.80 -3.74
C THR A 87 17.55 -13.21 -2.78
N ALA A 88 17.98 -12.37 -1.83
CA ALA A 88 17.09 -11.73 -0.87
C ALA A 88 16.07 -10.81 -1.56
N GLN A 89 16.52 -9.98 -2.52
CA GLN A 89 15.65 -9.13 -3.32
C GLN A 89 14.69 -9.96 -4.18
N THR A 90 15.15 -11.06 -4.78
CA THR A 90 14.28 -11.97 -5.56
C THR A 90 13.21 -12.61 -4.68
N LEU A 91 13.57 -13.06 -3.47
CA LEU A 91 12.62 -13.60 -2.50
C LEU A 91 11.59 -12.54 -2.09
N TYR A 92 12.03 -11.33 -1.79
CA TYR A 92 11.14 -10.21 -1.46
C TYR A 92 10.18 -9.91 -2.62
N GLY A 93 10.70 -9.82 -3.85
CA GLY A 93 9.89 -9.61 -5.05
C GLY A 93 8.87 -10.72 -5.27
N PHE A 94 9.25 -11.98 -5.08
CA PHE A 94 8.32 -13.11 -5.16
C PHE A 94 7.22 -13.04 -4.09
N LEU A 95 7.57 -12.70 -2.85
CA LEU A 95 6.61 -12.60 -1.76
C LEU A 95 5.60 -11.46 -2.00
N VAL A 96 6.07 -10.33 -2.52
CA VAL A 96 5.25 -9.13 -2.68
C VAL A 96 4.46 -9.15 -3.99
N TYR A 97 5.12 -9.36 -5.13
CA TYR A 97 4.48 -9.34 -6.45
C TYR A 97 3.97 -10.70 -6.93
N GLY A 98 4.43 -11.80 -6.34
CA GLY A 98 3.93 -13.14 -6.64
C GLY A 98 2.84 -13.56 -5.67
N LEU A 99 3.26 -14.10 -4.52
CA LEU A 99 2.35 -14.70 -3.54
C LEU A 99 1.38 -13.67 -2.94
N GLY A 100 1.89 -12.51 -2.53
CA GLY A 100 1.10 -11.44 -1.91
C GLY A 100 0.02 -10.91 -2.85
N MET A 101 0.35 -10.63 -4.11
CA MET A 101 -0.63 -10.20 -5.11
C MET A 101 -1.67 -11.28 -5.41
N TYR A 102 -1.26 -12.56 -5.50
CA TYR A 102 -2.19 -13.66 -5.73
C TYR A 102 -3.21 -13.77 -4.58
N VAL A 103 -2.73 -13.89 -3.34
CA VAL A 103 -3.60 -13.98 -2.15
C VAL A 103 -4.48 -12.74 -2.01
N GLY A 104 -3.91 -11.55 -2.24
CA GLY A 104 -4.65 -10.29 -2.16
C GLY A 104 -5.75 -10.17 -3.21
N SER A 105 -5.53 -10.70 -4.42
CA SER A 105 -6.52 -10.69 -5.50
C SER A 105 -7.68 -11.63 -5.20
N GLU A 106 -7.39 -12.86 -4.76
CA GLU A 106 -8.41 -13.84 -4.34
C GLU A 106 -9.23 -13.30 -3.14
N PHE A 107 -8.54 -12.76 -2.13
CA PHE A 107 -9.20 -12.15 -0.97
C PHE A 107 -10.09 -10.97 -1.36
N SER A 108 -9.62 -10.10 -2.25
CA SER A 108 -10.41 -8.95 -2.74
C SER A 108 -11.63 -9.40 -3.53
N GLY A 109 -11.50 -10.43 -4.36
CA GLY A 109 -12.60 -11.02 -5.11
C GLY A 109 -13.67 -11.60 -4.18
N TRP A 110 -13.25 -12.41 -3.21
CA TRP A 110 -14.12 -12.96 -2.18
C TRP A 110 -14.81 -11.85 -1.35
N LEU A 111 -14.05 -10.83 -0.94
CA LEU A 111 -14.58 -9.73 -0.15
C LEU A 111 -15.61 -8.93 -0.95
N ASN A 112 -15.35 -8.65 -2.23
CA ASN A 112 -16.27 -7.94 -3.09
C ASN A 112 -17.60 -8.71 -3.21
N GLN A 113 -17.55 -10.00 -3.51
CA GLN A 113 -18.74 -10.86 -3.57
C GLN A 113 -19.54 -10.84 -2.26
N ARG A 114 -18.86 -10.80 -1.12
CA ARG A 114 -19.53 -10.76 0.20
C ARG A 114 -20.17 -9.41 0.51
N MET A 115 -19.67 -8.34 -0.08
CA MET A 115 -20.11 -6.95 0.10
C MET A 115 -21.05 -6.47 -1.02
N SER A 116 -21.23 -7.26 -2.08
CA SER A 116 -22.22 -7.03 -3.14
C SER A 116 -23.56 -7.63 -2.78
N GLN A 117 -24.65 -6.91 -3.07
CA GLN A 117 -26.02 -7.41 -2.96
C GLN A 117 -26.77 -7.17 -4.27
N PRO A 118 -27.73 -8.05 -4.63
CA PRO A 118 -28.63 -7.78 -5.75
C PRO A 118 -29.40 -6.48 -5.51
N SER A 119 -29.39 -5.60 -6.50
CA SER A 119 -30.10 -4.33 -6.54
C SER A 119 -30.72 -4.18 -7.94
N VAL A 120 -31.74 -3.34 -8.07
CA VAL A 120 -32.39 -3.09 -9.37
C VAL A 120 -32.06 -1.66 -9.77
N ALA A 121 -31.40 -1.50 -10.92
CA ALA A 121 -31.09 -0.19 -11.47
C ALA A 121 -32.36 0.54 -11.93
N GLU A 122 -32.25 1.84 -12.19
CA GLU A 122 -33.40 2.69 -12.58
C GLU A 122 -34.10 2.23 -13.87
N ASP A 123 -33.41 1.48 -14.73
CA ASP A 123 -33.93 0.90 -15.97
C ASP A 123 -34.53 -0.50 -15.81
N GLY A 124 -34.61 -1.02 -14.57
CA GLY A 124 -35.15 -2.33 -14.25
C GLY A 124 -34.15 -3.48 -14.42
N THR A 125 -32.88 -3.19 -14.73
CA THR A 125 -31.83 -4.22 -14.80
C THR A 125 -31.39 -4.67 -13.41
N GLU A 126 -31.26 -5.98 -13.20
CA GLU A 126 -30.64 -6.52 -11.98
C GLU A 126 -29.14 -6.27 -12.02
N VAL A 127 -28.64 -5.52 -11.05
CA VAL A 127 -27.23 -5.19 -10.89
C VAL A 127 -26.74 -5.63 -9.51
N LEU A 128 -25.46 -5.94 -9.40
CA LEU A 128 -24.83 -6.14 -8.10
C LEU A 128 -24.30 -4.80 -7.60
N GLU A 129 -24.91 -4.30 -6.53
CA GLU A 129 -24.46 -3.08 -5.85
C GLU A 129 -23.50 -3.45 -4.72
N THR A 130 -22.25 -2.98 -4.83
CA THR A 130 -21.22 -3.21 -3.80
C THR A 130 -21.24 -2.10 -2.76
N ASN A 131 -21.25 -2.47 -1.48
CA ASN A 131 -20.98 -1.55 -0.38
C ASN A 131 -19.49 -1.17 -0.35
N TRP A 132 -19.11 -0.18 -1.15
CA TRP A 132 -17.73 0.28 -1.28
C TRP A 132 -17.13 0.79 0.03
N ARG A 133 -17.92 1.42 0.89
CA ARG A 133 -17.44 1.87 2.20
C ARG A 133 -16.96 0.70 3.05
N ALA A 134 -17.80 -0.34 3.20
CA ALA A 134 -17.44 -1.53 3.96
C ALA A 134 -16.27 -2.27 3.32
N PHE A 135 -16.27 -2.39 1.99
CA PHE A 135 -15.19 -3.02 1.23
C PHE A 135 -13.83 -2.36 1.52
N TRP A 136 -13.74 -1.01 1.44
CA TRP A 136 -12.49 -0.28 1.64
C TRP A 136 -12.05 -0.15 3.11
N LEU A 137 -12.98 -0.25 4.06
CA LEU A 137 -12.64 -0.25 5.49
C LEU A 137 -11.83 -1.50 5.88
N VAL A 138 -12.10 -2.66 5.27
CA VAL A 138 -11.37 -3.90 5.58
C VAL A 138 -9.85 -3.76 5.34
N PRO A 139 -9.36 -3.44 4.12
CA PRO A 139 -7.93 -3.23 3.91
C PRO A 139 -7.40 -2.01 4.67
N CYS A 140 -8.21 -0.98 4.93
CA CYS A 140 -7.81 0.14 5.80
C CYS A 140 -7.41 -0.34 7.20
N VAL A 141 -8.23 -1.21 7.82
CA VAL A 141 -7.94 -1.76 9.15
C VAL A 141 -6.76 -2.72 9.10
N VAL A 142 -6.70 -3.61 8.11
CA VAL A 142 -5.59 -4.57 7.96
C VAL A 142 -4.25 -3.85 7.89
N VAL A 143 -4.17 -2.80 7.07
CA VAL A 143 -2.94 -2.01 6.94
C VAL A 143 -2.69 -1.15 8.18
N GLY A 144 -3.74 -0.60 8.81
CA GLY A 144 -3.60 0.12 10.06
C GLY A 144 -2.98 -0.74 11.16
N VAL A 145 -3.40 -2.01 11.27
CA VAL A 145 -2.79 -2.99 12.16
C VAL A 145 -1.34 -3.28 11.76
N ALA A 146 -1.06 -3.47 10.47
CA ALA A 146 0.30 -3.66 9.98
C ALA A 146 1.22 -2.46 10.30
N ALA A 147 0.71 -1.23 10.20
CA ALA A 147 1.45 -0.01 10.56
C ALA A 147 1.80 0.02 12.05
N VAL A 148 0.86 -0.36 12.92
CA VAL A 148 1.10 -0.44 14.37
C VAL A 148 2.11 -1.53 14.69
N VAL A 149 1.97 -2.72 14.11
CA VAL A 149 2.93 -3.83 14.29
C VAL A 149 4.32 -3.41 13.84
N PHE A 150 4.43 -2.77 12.67
CA PHE A 150 5.69 -2.28 12.16
C PHE A 150 6.29 -1.22 13.09
N LEU A 151 5.51 -0.21 13.49
CA LEU A 151 5.95 0.83 14.44
C LEU A 151 6.49 0.24 15.75
N VAL A 152 5.80 -0.75 16.31
CA VAL A 152 6.25 -1.45 17.53
C VAL A 152 7.56 -2.19 17.28
N SER A 153 7.71 -2.86 16.13
CA SER A 153 8.94 -3.59 15.79
C SER A 153 10.17 -2.71 15.64
N VAL A 154 10.00 -1.46 15.19
CA VAL A 154 11.10 -0.49 14.99
C VAL A 154 11.17 0.58 16.09
N TRP A 155 10.37 0.45 17.16
CA TRP A 155 10.20 1.49 18.17
C TRP A 155 11.51 1.90 18.85
N SER A 156 12.35 0.93 19.20
CA SER A 156 13.66 1.16 19.83
C SER A 156 14.64 1.91 18.95
N GLU A 157 14.45 1.90 17.64
CA GLU A 157 15.29 2.63 16.70
C GLU A 157 14.79 4.07 16.50
N ILE A 158 13.48 4.31 16.67
CA ILE A 158 12.85 5.63 16.49
C ILE A 158 12.97 6.52 17.72
N VAL A 159 12.80 5.94 18.92
CA VAL A 159 12.90 6.68 20.19
C VAL A 159 14.11 6.13 20.96
N PRO A 160 15.32 6.67 20.72
CA PRO A 160 16.47 6.31 21.55
C PRO A 160 16.20 6.80 22.98
N GLY A 161 16.21 5.86 23.92
CA GLY A 161 16.06 6.11 25.36
C GLY A 161 17.30 6.70 26.01
#